data_AF-A0A673ZX62-F1
#
_entry.id   AF-A0A673ZX62-F1
#
_cell.length_a   1.000
_cell.length_b   1.000
_cell.length_c   1.000
_cell.angle_alpha   90.00
_cell.angle_beta   90.00
_cell.angle_gamma   90.00
#
_symmetry.space_group_name_H-M   'P 1'
#
loop_
_entity.id
_entity.type
_entity.pdbx_description
1 polymer ?
#
loop_
_entity_poly.entity_id
_entity_poly.type
_entity_poly.pdbx_seq_one_letter_code
_entity_poly.pdbx_strand_id
1 'polypeptide(L)'
;MKSDRSMRLPIEFREGDFSTEQRLSLCGVTEEGCASLVSALRSNPSHLRELDLSNNDLKDSGVKLLSAVLGNPHCKLETLRLSGCLVTEEGCASLVSALRSNPSHLRELDLSYNHPGDSGVRLLSAGLEDPHCRLEKLNVEHGGENRMKPGLRKYVCDLTLDLNTVDRLLSLSEENRKVTCRREKQLYPDHPERFEDLKQVLCREGLTGLCYWEVEWSGGAGIVVTYKGINRRGSVNDCGLGWNDQSWSLFCYDNRYIAWHNNNPTTIDVPPSSSHRVGVYLDWPAGTLSFYRASSNTLTHLNTFTSTFTEPLYPGFRVDDVESSVSLK
;
A
#
# COMPACT_ATOMS: atom_id res chain seq x y z
N MET A 1 12.98 -6.21 -17.46
CA MET A 1 11.56 -6.31 -17.85
C MET A 1 10.74 -6.36 -16.58
N LYS A 2 10.07 -5.27 -16.22
CA LYS A 2 9.13 -5.25 -15.07
C LYS A 2 7.88 -6.01 -15.52
N SER A 3 7.63 -7.19 -14.96
CA SER A 3 6.49 -8.01 -15.34
C SER A 3 5.22 -7.43 -14.72
N ASP A 4 4.37 -6.88 -15.57
CA ASP A 4 2.95 -6.71 -15.32
C ASP A 4 2.34 -8.10 -15.04
N ARG A 5 1.92 -8.35 -13.79
CA ARG A 5 1.18 -9.56 -13.38
C ARG A 5 0.10 -9.21 -12.37
N SER A 6 -0.90 -8.46 -12.84
CA SER A 6 -2.23 -8.45 -12.23
C SER A 6 -2.93 -9.81 -12.45
N MET A 7 -3.10 -10.57 -11.37
CA MET A 7 -4.03 -11.69 -11.13
C MET A 7 -4.52 -12.50 -12.34
N ARG A 8 -3.93 -13.69 -12.53
CA ARG A 8 -4.62 -14.99 -12.77
C ARG A 8 -3.56 -16.09 -12.78
N LEU A 9 -3.76 -17.13 -11.96
CA LEU A 9 -2.87 -18.26 -11.61
C LEU A 9 -1.88 -17.96 -10.46
N PRO A 10 -1.58 -18.96 -9.59
CA PRO A 10 -0.52 -18.83 -8.59
C PRO A 10 0.77 -18.41 -9.28
N ILE A 11 1.55 -17.52 -8.66
CA ILE A 11 2.88 -17.21 -9.18
C ILE A 11 3.73 -18.48 -9.08
N GLU A 12 4.01 -19.10 -10.22
CA GLU A 12 4.97 -20.17 -10.34
C GLU A 12 6.38 -19.59 -10.52
N PHE A 13 7.29 -19.98 -9.64
CA PHE A 13 8.71 -19.64 -9.71
C PHE A 13 9.47 -20.78 -10.39
N ARG A 14 10.31 -20.48 -11.39
CA ARG A 14 11.09 -21.48 -12.12
C ARG A 14 12.54 -21.51 -11.62
N GLU A 15 13.24 -22.61 -11.93
CA GLU A 15 14.65 -22.77 -11.60
C GLU A 15 15.51 -21.69 -12.27
N GLY A 16 16.37 -21.03 -11.49
CA GLY A 16 17.29 -20.00 -11.99
C GLY A 16 16.76 -18.57 -11.98
N ASP A 17 15.55 -18.31 -11.49
CA ASP A 17 14.93 -16.99 -11.51
C ASP A 17 15.44 -16.02 -10.42
N PHE A 18 16.24 -16.49 -9.44
CA PHE A 18 16.63 -15.67 -8.29
C PHE A 18 17.95 -14.94 -8.51
N SER A 19 17.88 -13.61 -8.51
CA SER A 19 19.03 -12.74 -8.27
C SER A 19 19.48 -12.80 -6.80
N THR A 20 20.59 -12.13 -6.47
CA THR A 20 21.05 -11.98 -5.07
C THR A 20 20.00 -11.33 -4.17
N GLU A 21 19.16 -10.47 -4.74
CA GLU A 21 18.03 -9.83 -4.07
C GLU A 21 16.76 -10.17 -4.84
N GLN A 22 15.71 -10.61 -4.15
CA GLN A 22 14.41 -10.90 -4.74
C GLN A 22 13.34 -10.08 -4.02
N ARG A 23 12.71 -9.15 -4.75
CA ARG A 23 11.62 -8.31 -4.23
C ARG A 23 10.30 -8.73 -4.85
N LEU A 24 9.46 -9.35 -4.04
CA LEU A 24 8.13 -9.87 -4.37
C LEU A 24 7.05 -9.22 -3.50
N SER A 25 7.35 -8.04 -2.95
CA SER A 25 6.37 -7.32 -2.14
C SER A 25 5.12 -6.98 -2.97
N LEU A 26 3.94 -7.15 -2.36
CA LEU A 26 2.64 -6.85 -2.97
C LEU A 26 2.35 -7.61 -4.28
N CYS A 27 3.03 -8.73 -4.54
CA CYS A 27 2.86 -9.50 -5.76
C CYS A 27 1.66 -10.47 -5.71
N GLY A 28 0.93 -10.53 -4.59
CA GLY A 28 -0.19 -11.46 -4.43
C GLY A 28 0.27 -12.91 -4.26
N VAL A 29 1.45 -13.11 -3.65
CA VAL A 29 1.96 -14.44 -3.32
C VAL A 29 1.06 -15.04 -2.22
N THR A 30 0.34 -16.10 -2.56
CA THR A 30 -0.48 -16.87 -1.62
C THR A 30 0.34 -17.99 -0.97
N GLU A 31 -0.28 -18.77 -0.09
CA GLU A 31 0.28 -20.00 0.47
C GLU A 31 0.83 -20.96 -0.62
N GLU A 32 0.06 -21.15 -1.70
CA GLU A 32 0.46 -21.99 -2.84
C GLU A 32 1.64 -21.39 -3.62
N GLY A 33 1.62 -20.08 -3.86
CA GLY A 33 2.74 -19.37 -4.47
C GLY A 33 4.01 -19.46 -3.63
N CYS A 34 3.88 -19.43 -2.30
CA CYS A 34 4.97 -19.63 -1.36
C CYS A 34 5.55 -21.05 -1.45
N ALA A 35 4.71 -22.07 -1.63
CA ALA A 35 5.19 -23.44 -1.84
C ALA A 35 6.01 -23.57 -3.13
N SER A 36 5.55 -22.94 -4.23
CA SER A 36 6.32 -22.88 -5.47
C SER A 36 7.66 -22.15 -5.29
N LEU A 37 7.64 -21.00 -4.61
CA LEU A 37 8.85 -20.23 -4.26
C LEU A 37 9.85 -21.08 -3.48
N VAL A 38 9.39 -21.74 -2.42
CA VAL A 38 10.23 -22.58 -1.55
C VAL A 38 10.81 -23.76 -2.31
N SER A 39 10.05 -24.37 -3.22
CA SER A 39 10.56 -25.44 -4.09
C SER A 39 11.74 -24.94 -4.93
N ALA A 40 11.59 -23.78 -5.56
CA ALA A 40 12.64 -23.16 -6.38
C ALA A 40 13.86 -22.71 -5.54
N LEU A 41 13.66 -22.25 -4.30
CA LEU A 41 14.76 -21.89 -3.39
C LEU A 41 15.58 -23.12 -2.95
N ARG A 42 14.93 -24.28 -2.79
CA ARG A 42 15.60 -25.52 -2.40
C ARG A 42 16.46 -26.10 -3.52
N SER A 43 16.05 -25.95 -4.78
CA SER A 43 16.80 -26.48 -5.92
C SER A 43 18.06 -25.66 -6.24
N ASN A 44 18.12 -24.37 -5.88
CA ASN A 44 19.29 -23.53 -6.12
C ASN A 44 19.61 -22.56 -4.95
N PRO A 45 20.08 -23.06 -3.79
CA PRO A 45 20.17 -22.29 -2.54
C PRO A 45 21.31 -21.27 -2.47
N SER A 46 22.11 -21.08 -3.52
CA SER A 46 23.50 -20.64 -3.34
C SER A 46 23.78 -19.13 -3.46
N HIS A 47 22.84 -18.32 -3.98
CA HIS A 47 23.08 -16.90 -4.29
C HIS A 47 22.12 -15.89 -3.65
N LEU A 48 20.91 -16.29 -3.23
CA LEU A 48 19.94 -15.36 -2.66
C LEU A 48 20.37 -14.90 -1.26
N ARG A 49 20.48 -13.59 -1.07
CA ARG A 49 20.85 -12.92 0.17
C ARG A 49 19.70 -12.12 0.75
N GLU A 50 18.86 -11.52 -0.10
CA GLU A 50 17.68 -10.78 0.36
C GLU A 50 16.39 -11.30 -0.28
N LEU A 51 15.39 -11.54 0.56
CA LEU A 51 14.06 -11.93 0.14
C LEU A 51 13.03 -11.01 0.80
N ASP A 52 12.36 -10.22 -0.02
CA ASP A 52 11.28 -9.35 0.41
C ASP A 52 9.94 -9.89 -0.11
N LEU A 53 9.16 -10.45 0.80
CA LEU A 53 7.82 -10.97 0.56
C LEU A 53 6.75 -10.12 1.26
N SER A 54 7.10 -8.91 1.70
CA SER A 54 6.20 -8.05 2.47
C SER A 54 4.88 -7.81 1.74
N ASN A 55 3.79 -7.64 2.49
CA ASN A 55 2.46 -7.34 1.98
C ASN A 55 1.84 -8.46 1.11
N ASN A 56 2.23 -9.73 1.34
CA ASN A 56 1.61 -10.91 0.73
C ASN A 56 0.86 -11.74 1.78
N ASP A 57 -0.21 -12.44 1.41
CA ASP A 57 -1.03 -13.18 2.38
C ASP A 57 -0.49 -14.61 2.60
N LEU A 58 0.76 -14.70 3.09
CA LEU A 58 1.46 -15.96 3.30
C LEU A 58 0.91 -16.78 4.47
N LYS A 59 0.48 -16.09 5.53
CA LYS A 59 0.06 -16.69 6.82
C LYS A 59 1.13 -17.58 7.45
N ASP A 60 0.78 -18.25 8.54
CA ASP A 60 1.69 -19.13 9.27
C ASP A 60 2.13 -20.35 8.44
N SER A 61 1.26 -20.87 7.56
CA SER A 61 1.58 -22.00 6.66
C SER A 61 2.69 -21.63 5.67
N GLY A 62 2.61 -20.47 5.03
CA GLY A 62 3.66 -19.96 4.16
C GLY A 62 4.97 -19.70 4.93
N VAL A 63 4.89 -19.13 6.13
CA VAL A 63 6.06 -18.91 6.99
C VAL A 63 6.71 -20.22 7.44
N LYS A 64 5.92 -21.27 7.70
CA LYS A 64 6.43 -22.59 8.05
C LYS A 64 7.25 -23.21 6.92
N LEU A 65 6.80 -23.03 5.66
CA LEU A 65 7.56 -23.46 4.48
C LEU A 65 8.89 -22.71 4.35
N LEU A 66 8.87 -21.38 4.54
CA LEU A 66 10.08 -20.54 4.54
C LEU A 66 11.04 -20.91 5.69
N SER A 67 10.50 -21.20 6.87
CA SER A 67 11.28 -21.63 8.04
C SER A 67 12.05 -22.92 7.76
N ALA A 68 11.45 -23.85 7.01
CA ALA A 68 12.14 -25.07 6.58
C ALA A 68 13.29 -24.80 5.58
N VAL A 69 13.25 -23.68 4.83
CA VAL A 69 14.38 -23.23 4.01
C VAL A 69 15.47 -22.60 4.89
N LEU A 70 15.12 -21.75 5.85
CA LEU A 70 16.06 -21.12 6.78
C LEU A 70 16.83 -22.15 7.64
N GLY A 71 16.16 -23.22 8.05
CA GLY A 71 16.77 -24.33 8.79
C GLY A 71 17.73 -25.18 7.96
N ASN A 72 17.81 -24.98 6.63
CA ASN A 72 18.78 -25.67 5.79
C ASN A 72 20.18 -25.06 6.00
N PRO A 73 21.22 -25.86 6.35
CA PRO A 73 22.59 -25.38 6.54
C PRO A 73 23.20 -24.65 5.34
N HIS A 74 22.67 -24.87 4.14
CA HIS A 74 23.14 -24.21 2.91
C HIS A 74 22.40 -22.90 2.60
N CYS A 75 21.39 -22.52 3.39
CA CYS A 75 20.67 -21.27 3.21
C CYS A 75 21.58 -20.08 3.54
N LYS A 76 21.78 -19.19 2.57
CA LYS A 76 22.63 -18.00 2.70
C LYS A 76 21.85 -16.69 2.86
N LEU A 77 20.56 -16.79 3.15
CA LEU A 77 19.70 -15.61 3.27
C LEU A 77 20.16 -14.76 4.46
N GLU A 78 20.42 -13.49 4.21
CA GLU A 78 20.87 -12.49 5.18
C GLU A 78 19.72 -11.58 5.61
N THR A 79 18.79 -11.30 4.70
CA THR A 79 17.63 -10.45 4.96
C THR A 79 16.34 -11.12 4.53
N LEU A 80 15.38 -11.20 5.45
CA LEU A 80 14.02 -11.68 5.20
C LEU A 80 13.01 -10.64 5.65
N ARG A 81 12.22 -10.12 4.70
CA ARG A 81 11.14 -9.17 4.98
C ARG A 81 9.79 -9.86 4.76
N LEU A 82 9.02 -9.96 5.84
CA LEU A 82 7.69 -10.56 5.93
C LEU A 82 6.69 -9.57 6.54
N SER A 83 6.92 -8.27 6.33
CA SER A 83 6.07 -7.23 6.89
C SER A 83 4.65 -7.39 6.35
N GLY A 84 3.64 -7.40 7.23
CA GLY A 84 2.23 -7.52 6.83
C GLY A 84 1.88 -8.82 6.10
N CYS A 85 2.48 -9.94 6.49
CA CYS A 85 2.25 -11.25 5.90
C CYS A 85 1.19 -12.13 6.59
N LEU A 86 0.41 -11.55 7.50
CA LEU A 86 -0.60 -12.25 8.33
C LEU A 86 0.02 -13.32 9.25
N VAL A 87 1.23 -13.05 9.74
CA VAL A 87 1.97 -13.96 10.63
C VAL A 87 1.42 -13.83 12.05
N THR A 88 1.19 -14.97 12.70
CA THR A 88 0.76 -15.05 14.10
C THR A 88 1.87 -15.65 14.98
N GLU A 89 1.53 -15.99 16.22
CA GLU A 89 2.41 -16.73 17.13
C GLU A 89 2.94 -18.03 16.49
N GLU A 90 2.13 -18.77 15.72
CA GLU A 90 2.54 -20.06 15.14
C GLU A 90 3.67 -19.90 14.11
N GLY A 91 3.56 -18.90 13.23
CA GLY A 91 4.60 -18.57 12.26
C GLY A 91 5.87 -18.08 12.94
N CYS A 92 5.74 -17.28 14.01
CA CYS A 92 6.89 -16.84 14.81
C CYS A 92 7.62 -18.01 15.46
N ALA A 93 6.89 -18.98 16.04
CA ALA A 93 7.48 -20.18 16.61
C ALA A 93 8.24 -21.01 15.56
N SER A 94 7.70 -21.10 14.34
CA SER A 94 8.36 -21.77 13.21
C SER A 94 9.68 -21.10 12.83
N LEU A 95 9.69 -19.76 12.76
CA LEU A 95 10.90 -18.98 12.46
C LEU A 95 11.97 -19.16 13.54
N VAL A 96 11.59 -19.04 14.82
CA VAL A 96 12.53 -19.21 15.95
C VAL A 96 13.15 -20.61 15.95
N SER A 97 12.34 -21.65 15.68
CA SER A 97 12.86 -23.02 15.57
C SER A 97 13.91 -23.14 14.45
N ALA A 98 13.65 -22.56 13.29
CA ALA A 98 14.60 -22.53 12.18
C ALA A 98 15.89 -21.78 12.53
N LEU A 99 15.79 -20.62 13.19
CA LEU A 99 16.94 -19.81 13.61
C LEU A 99 17.81 -20.48 14.68
N ARG A 100 17.23 -21.36 15.52
CA ARG A 100 17.99 -22.14 16.53
C ARG A 100 18.65 -23.39 15.96
N SER A 101 18.00 -24.04 15.00
CA SER A 101 18.46 -25.31 14.41
C SER A 101 19.64 -25.16 13.46
N ASN A 102 19.85 -23.96 12.92
CA ASN A 102 20.98 -23.64 12.06
C ASN A 102 21.52 -22.28 12.49
N PRO A 103 22.84 -22.10 12.71
CA PRO A 103 23.44 -20.77 12.87
C PRO A 103 23.26 -19.99 11.56
N SER A 104 22.05 -19.44 11.39
CA SER A 104 21.59 -18.91 10.12
C SER A 104 22.43 -17.70 9.75
N HIS A 105 22.56 -17.47 8.44
CA HIS A 105 23.17 -16.23 7.94
C HIS A 105 22.26 -15.02 8.12
N LEU A 106 21.06 -15.19 8.68
CA LEU A 106 20.05 -14.14 8.77
C LEU A 106 20.48 -13.07 9.79
N ARG A 107 20.65 -11.85 9.28
CA ARG A 107 21.03 -10.65 10.04
C ARG A 107 19.87 -9.68 10.18
N GLU A 108 18.92 -9.69 9.26
CA GLU A 108 17.72 -8.84 9.30
C GLU A 108 16.43 -9.64 9.11
N LEU A 109 15.49 -9.49 10.04
CA LEU A 109 14.15 -10.06 9.98
C LEU A 109 13.11 -8.96 10.24
N ASP A 110 12.30 -8.67 9.23
CA ASP A 110 11.19 -7.73 9.37
C ASP A 110 9.86 -8.49 9.44
N LEU A 111 9.25 -8.48 10.62
CA LEU A 111 7.92 -9.00 10.92
C LEU A 111 6.95 -7.88 11.31
N SER A 112 7.27 -6.61 11.02
CA SER A 112 6.36 -5.49 11.28
C SER A 112 4.99 -5.74 10.65
N TYR A 113 3.97 -5.14 11.23
CA TYR A 113 2.61 -5.17 10.69
C TYR A 113 1.98 -6.55 10.60
N ASN A 114 2.50 -7.52 11.35
CA ASN A 114 1.87 -8.82 11.66
C ASN A 114 1.19 -8.80 13.03
N HIS A 115 0.74 -9.96 13.51
CA HIS A 115 0.14 -10.13 14.83
C HIS A 115 0.80 -11.29 15.62
N PRO A 116 2.09 -11.17 15.97
CA PRO A 116 2.82 -12.22 16.70
C PRO A 116 2.23 -12.53 18.08
N GLY A 117 1.45 -11.60 18.66
CA GLY A 117 1.00 -11.67 20.06
C GLY A 117 2.16 -11.59 21.06
N ASP A 118 1.83 -11.46 22.34
CA ASP A 118 2.84 -11.38 23.41
C ASP A 118 3.74 -12.62 23.45
N SER A 119 3.14 -13.80 23.24
CA SER A 119 3.85 -15.07 23.20
C SER A 119 4.84 -15.15 22.03
N GLY A 120 4.43 -14.75 20.82
CA GLY A 120 5.32 -14.74 19.65
C GLY A 120 6.48 -13.75 19.82
N VAL A 121 6.21 -12.56 20.36
CA VAL A 121 7.26 -11.56 20.68
C VAL A 121 8.24 -12.11 21.72
N ARG A 122 7.75 -12.80 22.75
CA ARG A 122 8.60 -13.47 23.75
C ARG A 122 9.45 -14.58 23.14
N LEU A 123 8.89 -15.39 22.24
CA LEU A 123 9.63 -16.45 21.55
C LEU A 123 10.74 -15.88 20.67
N LEU A 124 10.44 -14.82 19.91
CA LEU A 124 11.42 -14.12 19.08
C LEU A 124 12.54 -13.52 19.93
N SER A 125 12.19 -12.86 21.04
CA SER A 125 13.16 -12.26 21.97
C SER A 125 14.06 -13.31 22.61
N ALA A 126 13.51 -14.43 23.07
CA ALA A 126 14.28 -15.55 23.60
C ALA A 126 15.09 -16.31 22.53
N GLY A 127 14.77 -16.13 21.24
CA GLY A 127 15.59 -16.61 20.12
C GLY A 127 16.84 -15.75 19.90
N LEU A 128 16.75 -14.44 20.18
CA LEU A 128 17.88 -13.50 20.09
C LEU A 128 18.93 -13.69 21.19
N GLU A 129 18.52 -14.25 22.35
CA GLU A 129 19.43 -14.57 23.45
C GLU A 129 20.31 -15.81 23.18
N ASP A 130 20.01 -16.58 22.12
CA ASP A 130 20.81 -17.74 21.74
C ASP A 130 22.21 -17.29 21.25
N PRO A 131 23.31 -17.80 21.82
CA PRO A 131 24.67 -17.43 21.42
C PRO A 131 25.01 -17.72 19.95
N HIS A 132 24.23 -18.58 19.29
CA HIS A 132 24.39 -18.92 17.89
C HIS A 132 23.50 -18.08 16.96
N CYS A 133 22.61 -17.25 17.52
CA CYS A 133 21.79 -16.31 16.75
C CYS A 133 22.66 -15.17 16.21
N ARG A 134 22.51 -14.87 14.91
CA ARG A 134 23.24 -13.79 14.22
C ARG A 134 22.34 -12.61 13.83
N LEU A 135 21.09 -12.63 14.30
CA LEU A 135 20.11 -11.63 13.94
C LEU A 135 20.47 -10.30 14.61
N GLU A 136 20.75 -9.29 13.80
CA GLU A 136 21.17 -7.95 14.25
C GLU A 136 20.00 -6.97 14.29
N LYS A 137 19.03 -7.15 13.39
CA LYS A 137 17.83 -6.34 13.31
C LYS A 137 16.60 -7.21 13.29
N LEU A 138 15.72 -6.97 14.25
CA LEU A 138 14.38 -7.54 14.31
C LEU A 138 13.38 -6.39 14.39
N ASN A 139 12.45 -6.34 13.43
CA ASN A 139 11.30 -5.44 13.51
C ASN A 139 10.03 -6.25 13.78
N VAL A 140 9.32 -5.93 14.86
CA VAL A 140 8.06 -6.56 15.28
C VAL A 140 6.98 -5.52 15.57
N GLU A 141 7.11 -4.30 15.02
CA GLU A 141 6.14 -3.23 15.22
C GLU A 141 4.72 -3.73 14.85
N HIS A 142 3.85 -3.84 15.85
CA HIS A 142 2.50 -4.33 15.64
C HIS A 142 1.57 -3.18 15.23
N GLY A 143 0.93 -3.30 14.07
CA GLY A 143 0.02 -2.29 13.54
C GLY A 143 -1.46 -2.43 13.91
N GLY A 144 -1.79 -3.18 14.96
CA GLY A 144 -3.16 -3.42 15.47
C GLY A 144 -3.93 -4.59 14.84
N GLU A 145 -5.05 -5.00 15.45
CA GLU A 145 -5.86 -6.17 15.03
C GLU A 145 -6.40 -6.07 13.59
N ASN A 146 -6.64 -4.85 13.10
CA ASN A 146 -7.11 -4.59 11.74
C ASN A 146 -6.16 -5.13 10.64
N ARG A 147 -4.91 -5.44 11.00
CA ARG A 147 -3.87 -5.97 10.08
C ARG A 147 -4.04 -7.45 9.74
N MET A 148 -4.96 -8.16 10.39
CA MET A 148 -5.28 -9.56 10.09
C MET A 148 -6.29 -9.72 8.94
N LYS A 149 -6.68 -8.63 8.28
CA LYS A 149 -7.47 -8.69 7.04
C LYS A 149 -6.56 -9.08 5.86
N PRO A 150 -7.03 -9.91 4.91
CA PRO A 150 -6.26 -10.20 3.71
C PRO A 150 -6.16 -8.98 2.78
N GLY A 151 -5.10 -8.94 1.98
CA GLY A 151 -4.86 -7.92 0.95
C GLY A 151 -4.66 -6.50 1.49
N LEU A 152 -4.90 -5.50 0.63
CA LEU A 152 -4.60 -4.09 0.94
C LEU A 152 -5.47 -3.52 2.08
N ARG A 153 -6.63 -4.12 2.34
CA ARG A 153 -7.56 -3.70 3.40
C ARG A 153 -6.99 -3.83 4.82
N LYS A 154 -5.83 -4.46 4.97
CA LYS A 154 -5.09 -4.52 6.24
C LYS A 154 -4.39 -3.20 6.59
N TYR A 155 -4.25 -2.30 5.62
CA TYR A 155 -3.65 -0.97 5.76
C TYR A 155 -4.67 0.17 5.82
N VAL A 156 -5.95 -0.14 6.10
CA VAL A 156 -7.01 0.88 6.15
C VAL A 156 -6.62 2.02 7.08
N CYS A 157 -6.65 3.24 6.55
CA CYS A 157 -6.47 4.47 7.32
C CYS A 157 -7.76 5.28 7.34
N ASP A 158 -8.07 5.88 8.49
CA ASP A 158 -9.18 6.81 8.62
C ASP A 158 -8.78 8.18 8.09
N LEU A 159 -9.58 8.73 7.18
CA LEU A 159 -9.37 10.03 6.57
C LEU A 159 -10.58 10.93 6.84
N THR A 160 -10.32 12.23 6.98
CA THR A 160 -11.36 13.24 7.17
C THR A 160 -11.11 14.45 6.28
N LEU A 161 -12.16 14.96 5.63
CA LEU A 161 -12.06 16.12 4.76
C LEU A 161 -11.83 17.40 5.59
N ASP A 162 -10.92 18.25 5.12
CA ASP A 162 -10.57 19.49 5.78
C ASP A 162 -11.44 20.67 5.34
N LEU A 163 -12.30 21.14 6.26
CA LEU A 163 -13.13 22.34 6.13
C LEU A 163 -12.32 23.63 5.88
N ASN A 164 -11.03 23.65 6.21
CA ASN A 164 -10.16 24.79 5.97
C ASN A 164 -9.59 24.83 4.55
N THR A 165 -9.59 23.71 3.83
CA THR A 165 -9.07 23.62 2.46
C THR A 165 -10.18 23.64 1.40
N VAL A 166 -11.37 23.16 1.77
CA VAL A 166 -12.51 22.98 0.84
C VAL A 166 -12.90 24.27 0.11
N ASP A 167 -13.00 24.18 -1.22
CA ASP A 167 -13.53 25.26 -2.05
C ASP A 167 -15.00 25.57 -1.72
N ARG A 168 -15.40 26.83 -1.91
CA ARG A 168 -16.75 27.29 -1.55
C ARG A 168 -17.84 26.71 -2.42
N LEU A 169 -17.57 26.19 -3.61
CA LEU A 169 -18.60 25.50 -4.41
C LEU A 169 -18.81 24.05 -3.97
N LEU A 170 -18.07 23.58 -2.96
CA LEU A 170 -18.19 22.23 -2.44
C LEU A 170 -18.91 22.22 -1.10
N SER A 171 -19.81 21.27 -0.89
CA SER A 171 -20.43 21.02 0.42
C SER A 171 -19.90 19.73 1.02
N LEU A 172 -19.42 19.79 2.27
CA LEU A 172 -19.08 18.62 3.06
C LEU A 172 -20.30 18.07 3.80
N SER A 173 -20.43 16.74 3.85
CA SER A 173 -21.49 16.02 4.56
C SER A 173 -20.96 14.69 5.13
N GLU A 174 -21.83 13.90 5.78
CA GLU A 174 -21.48 12.59 6.36
C GLU A 174 -20.27 12.70 7.30
N GLU A 175 -20.33 13.62 8.28
CA GLU A 175 -19.23 13.86 9.23
C GLU A 175 -17.90 14.21 8.54
N ASN A 176 -17.97 15.01 7.46
CA ASN A 176 -16.83 15.36 6.60
C ASN A 176 -16.18 14.15 5.92
N ARG A 177 -16.95 13.11 5.60
CA ARG A 177 -16.51 11.99 4.78
C ARG A 177 -16.95 12.09 3.32
N LYS A 178 -17.90 12.97 3.01
CA LYS A 178 -18.39 13.18 1.65
C LYS A 178 -18.28 14.63 1.22
N VAL A 179 -17.83 14.85 -0.01
CA VAL A 179 -17.82 16.14 -0.70
C VAL A 179 -18.72 16.09 -1.92
N THR A 180 -19.52 17.13 -2.14
CA THR A 180 -20.43 17.25 -3.28
C THR A 180 -20.33 18.64 -3.89
N CYS A 181 -20.27 18.74 -5.22
CA CYS A 181 -20.31 20.02 -5.90
C CYS A 181 -21.72 20.61 -5.86
N ARG A 182 -21.80 21.88 -5.47
CA ARG A 182 -23.04 22.67 -5.43
C ARG A 182 -22.98 23.81 -6.44
N ARG A 183 -24.16 24.33 -6.77
CA ARG A 183 -24.31 25.53 -7.61
C ARG A 183 -24.00 26.81 -6.82
N GLU A 184 -24.35 26.83 -5.55
CA GLU A 184 -24.20 27.99 -4.66
C GLU A 184 -22.94 27.86 -3.80
N LYS A 185 -22.34 29.01 -3.47
CA LYS A 185 -21.18 29.06 -2.59
C LYS A 185 -21.61 28.81 -1.14
N GLN A 186 -20.94 27.86 -0.49
CA GLN A 186 -21.10 27.54 0.92
C GLN A 186 -20.43 28.60 1.79
N LEU A 187 -20.99 28.80 2.99
CA LEU A 187 -20.58 29.84 3.94
C LEU A 187 -19.38 29.39 4.80
N TYR A 188 -18.27 29.04 4.16
CA TYR A 188 -17.03 28.74 4.87
C TYR A 188 -16.23 30.02 5.17
N PRO A 189 -15.68 30.17 6.41
CA PRO A 189 -14.82 31.29 6.77
C PRO A 189 -13.59 31.41 5.85
N ASP A 190 -13.08 32.62 5.66
CA ASP A 190 -11.79 32.81 5.00
C ASP A 190 -10.69 32.04 5.73
N HIS A 191 -9.82 31.38 4.98
CA HIS A 191 -8.69 30.64 5.53
C HIS A 191 -7.55 30.61 4.50
N PRO A 192 -6.26 30.77 4.90
CA PRO A 192 -5.14 30.78 3.96
C PRO A 192 -4.99 29.48 3.17
N GLU A 193 -5.35 28.35 3.78
CA GLU A 193 -5.29 27.02 3.13
C GLU A 193 -6.46 26.74 2.18
N ARG A 194 -7.43 27.65 2.04
CA ARG A 194 -8.65 27.42 1.26
C ARG A 194 -8.37 27.52 -0.24
N PHE A 195 -8.81 26.52 -0.99
CA PHE A 195 -8.86 26.62 -2.44
C PHE A 195 -9.96 27.59 -2.88
N GLU A 196 -9.67 28.48 -3.84
CA GLU A 196 -10.64 29.49 -4.31
C GLU A 196 -10.97 29.39 -5.79
N ASP A 197 -10.07 28.83 -6.59
CA ASP A 197 -10.16 28.86 -8.06
C ASP A 197 -10.71 27.56 -8.64
N LEU A 198 -10.62 26.46 -7.89
CA LEU A 198 -10.95 25.12 -8.35
C LEU A 198 -11.75 24.37 -7.29
N LYS A 199 -12.67 23.51 -7.76
CA LYS A 199 -13.55 22.65 -6.97
C LYS A 199 -12.78 21.49 -6.34
N GLN A 200 -11.97 21.78 -5.33
CA GLN A 200 -11.07 20.82 -4.69
C GLN A 200 -11.02 20.95 -3.17
N VAL A 201 -10.58 19.87 -2.51
CA VAL A 201 -10.46 19.74 -1.05
C VAL A 201 -9.35 18.74 -0.71
N LEU A 202 -8.67 18.93 0.43
CA LEU A 202 -7.74 17.95 1.00
C LEU A 202 -8.32 17.29 2.25
N CYS A 203 -7.82 16.11 2.56
CA CYS A 203 -7.95 15.50 3.88
C CYS A 203 -6.99 16.15 4.87
N ARG A 204 -7.27 15.98 6.17
CA ARG A 204 -6.46 16.55 7.26
C ARG A 204 -5.18 15.75 7.52
N GLU A 205 -5.24 14.44 7.28
CA GLU A 205 -4.20 13.50 7.65
C GLU A 205 -3.05 13.51 6.62
N GLY A 206 -1.84 13.79 7.08
CA GLY A 206 -0.62 13.64 6.29
C GLY A 206 -0.07 12.22 6.44
N LEU A 207 0.05 11.50 5.32
CA LEU A 207 0.43 10.09 5.28
C LEU A 207 1.92 9.92 5.00
N THR A 208 2.59 9.10 5.82
CA THR A 208 4.04 8.79 5.73
C THR A 208 4.36 7.30 5.79
N GLY A 209 3.35 6.43 5.82
CA GLY A 209 3.51 4.98 5.99
C GLY A 209 2.79 4.18 4.91
N LEU A 210 2.42 2.95 5.27
CA LEU A 210 1.53 2.11 4.47
C LEU A 210 0.08 2.48 4.77
N CYS A 211 -0.64 2.98 3.77
CA CYS A 211 -2.01 3.45 3.93
C CYS A 211 -2.89 2.97 2.77
N TYR A 212 -4.09 2.53 3.09
CA TYR A 212 -5.12 2.14 2.14
C TYR A 212 -6.42 2.85 2.48
N TRP A 213 -7.12 3.37 1.48
CA TRP A 213 -8.47 3.89 1.66
C TRP A 213 -9.31 3.65 0.40
N GLU A 214 -10.62 3.53 0.60
CA GLU A 214 -11.57 3.40 -0.51
C GLU A 214 -12.38 4.69 -0.63
N VAL A 215 -12.66 5.08 -1.87
CA VAL A 215 -13.56 6.19 -2.18
C VAL A 215 -14.60 5.76 -3.17
N GLU A 216 -15.83 6.19 -2.95
CA GLU A 216 -16.93 6.08 -3.90
C GLU A 216 -17.14 7.43 -4.56
N TRP A 217 -17.30 7.45 -5.88
CA TRP A 217 -17.47 8.67 -6.65
C TRP A 217 -18.74 8.64 -7.49
N SER A 218 -19.24 9.80 -7.89
CA SER A 218 -20.34 9.96 -8.84
C SER A 218 -20.09 11.16 -9.77
N GLY A 219 -20.38 11.04 -11.05
CA GLY A 219 -20.08 12.07 -12.05
C GLY A 219 -18.58 12.12 -12.37
N GLY A 220 -18.00 13.32 -12.52
CA GLY A 220 -16.55 13.48 -12.74
C GLY A 220 -15.80 13.73 -11.44
N ALA A 221 -14.78 12.92 -11.14
CA ALA A 221 -14.00 13.05 -9.91
C ALA A 221 -12.50 12.82 -10.12
N GLY A 222 -11.67 13.62 -9.48
CA GLY A 222 -10.22 13.40 -9.35
C GLY A 222 -9.87 12.93 -7.96
N ILE A 223 -9.21 11.77 -7.85
CA ILE A 223 -8.69 11.21 -6.60
C ILE A 223 -7.19 11.50 -6.57
N VAL A 224 -6.72 12.28 -5.59
CA VAL A 224 -5.39 12.89 -5.61
C VAL A 224 -4.67 12.64 -4.30
N VAL A 225 -3.34 12.53 -4.37
CA VAL A 225 -2.44 12.77 -3.23
C VAL A 225 -1.45 13.85 -3.61
N THR A 226 -1.13 14.74 -2.67
CA THR A 226 -0.27 15.90 -2.91
C THR A 226 0.59 16.22 -1.69
N TYR A 227 1.69 16.93 -1.90
CA TYR A 227 2.35 17.61 -0.80
C TYR A 227 1.49 18.76 -0.25
N LYS A 228 1.71 19.09 1.04
CA LYS A 228 0.99 20.18 1.71
C LYS A 228 1.21 21.53 1.04
N GLY A 229 2.42 21.76 0.51
CA GLY A 229 2.87 23.02 -0.08
C GLY A 229 2.25 23.40 -1.42
N ILE A 230 1.31 22.60 -1.96
CA ILE A 230 0.62 22.96 -3.19
C ILE A 230 -0.10 24.30 -3.05
N ASN A 231 0.00 25.13 -4.09
CA ASN A 231 -0.63 26.45 -4.09
C ASN A 231 -2.15 26.34 -3.93
N ARG A 232 -2.73 27.22 -3.14
CA ARG A 232 -4.19 27.27 -2.89
C ARG A 232 -4.94 28.13 -3.91
N ARG A 233 -4.20 28.97 -4.63
CA ARG A 233 -4.70 29.93 -5.61
C ARG A 233 -3.74 30.02 -6.78
N GLY A 234 -4.21 30.52 -7.91
CA GLY A 234 -3.37 30.82 -9.08
C GLY A 234 -3.82 30.06 -10.32
N SER A 235 -2.88 29.88 -11.26
CA SER A 235 -3.22 29.18 -12.49
C SER A 235 -3.52 27.72 -12.20
N VAL A 236 -4.25 27.11 -13.12
CA VAL A 236 -4.71 25.73 -13.00
C VAL A 236 -3.54 24.74 -12.89
N ASN A 237 -2.38 25.04 -13.47
CA ASN A 237 -1.17 24.22 -13.32
C ASN A 237 -0.47 24.44 -11.98
N ASP A 238 -0.69 25.57 -11.30
CA ASP A 238 -0.04 25.88 -10.02
C ASP A 238 -0.82 25.29 -8.85
N CYS A 239 -2.14 25.42 -8.86
CA CYS A 239 -3.01 25.02 -7.75
C CYS A 239 -3.84 23.75 -8.03
N GLY A 240 -3.94 23.32 -9.29
CA GLY A 240 -4.78 22.18 -9.69
C GLY A 240 -4.24 20.85 -9.19
N LEU A 241 -5.03 20.20 -8.34
CA LEU A 241 -4.74 18.84 -7.86
C LEU A 241 -4.64 17.87 -9.04
N GLY A 242 -3.46 17.24 -9.18
CA GLY A 242 -3.13 16.25 -10.21
C GLY A 242 -2.38 16.79 -11.43
N TRP A 243 -2.25 18.12 -11.59
CA TRP A 243 -1.72 18.75 -12.81
C TRP A 243 -0.34 19.42 -12.61
N ASN A 244 0.36 19.07 -11.54
CA ASN A 244 1.71 19.55 -11.24
C ASN A 244 2.62 18.40 -10.78
N ASP A 245 3.88 18.73 -10.52
CA ASP A 245 4.92 17.82 -10.03
C ASP A 245 4.80 17.52 -8.52
N GLN A 246 3.92 18.23 -7.81
CA GLN A 246 3.66 18.02 -6.38
C GLN A 246 2.49 17.07 -6.09
N SER A 247 1.79 16.62 -7.13
CA SER A 247 0.58 15.81 -6.99
C SER A 247 0.49 14.65 -7.99
N TRP A 248 -0.17 13.59 -7.54
CA TRP A 248 -0.45 12.38 -8.32
C TRP A 248 -1.94 12.10 -8.24
N SER A 249 -2.56 11.80 -9.39
CA SER A 249 -4.01 11.65 -9.42
C SER A 249 -4.51 10.57 -10.37
N LEU A 250 -5.72 10.10 -10.07
CA LEU A 250 -6.55 9.31 -10.94
C LEU A 250 -7.86 10.08 -11.16
N PHE A 251 -8.09 10.53 -12.38
CA PHE A 251 -9.38 11.08 -12.80
C PHE A 251 -10.30 9.96 -13.25
N CYS A 252 -11.51 9.99 -12.71
CA CYS A 252 -12.56 9.01 -12.88
C CYS A 252 -13.73 9.62 -13.65
N TYR A 253 -14.11 8.92 -14.72
CA TYR A 253 -15.28 9.20 -15.54
C TYR A 253 -16.01 7.89 -15.81
N ASP A 254 -17.31 7.94 -16.13
CA ASP A 254 -18.17 6.75 -16.27
C ASP A 254 -17.55 5.58 -17.06
N ASN A 255 -16.76 5.88 -18.11
CA ASN A 255 -16.21 4.88 -19.02
C ASN A 255 -14.68 4.86 -19.12
N ARG A 256 -13.96 5.66 -18.34
CA ARG A 256 -12.49 5.71 -18.43
C ARG A 256 -11.83 6.24 -17.16
N TYR A 257 -10.60 5.82 -16.96
CA TYR A 257 -9.71 6.39 -15.94
C TYR A 257 -8.53 7.05 -16.63
N ILE A 258 -8.05 8.16 -16.05
CA ILE A 258 -6.85 8.84 -16.54
C ILE A 258 -5.94 9.10 -15.35
N ALA A 259 -4.78 8.46 -15.33
CA ALA A 259 -3.72 8.75 -14.38
C ALA A 259 -2.98 10.03 -14.82
N TRP A 260 -2.73 10.94 -13.88
CA TRP A 260 -2.06 12.21 -14.15
C TRP A 260 -0.98 12.49 -13.09
N HIS A 261 0.17 12.95 -13.58
CA HIS A 261 1.25 13.53 -12.76
C HIS A 261 2.10 14.45 -13.65
N ASN A 262 2.48 15.63 -13.15
CA ASN A 262 3.34 16.60 -13.85
C ASN A 262 2.90 16.87 -15.31
N ASN A 263 1.62 17.20 -15.50
CA ASN A 263 1.01 17.45 -16.82
C ASN A 263 1.12 16.30 -17.83
N ASN A 264 1.38 15.08 -17.38
CA ASN A 264 1.48 13.90 -18.23
C ASN A 264 0.32 12.93 -17.98
N PRO A 265 -0.70 12.91 -18.87
CA PRO A 265 -1.82 11.97 -18.77
C PRO A 265 -1.45 10.58 -19.28
N THR A 266 -1.96 9.55 -18.61
CA THR A 266 -2.00 8.18 -19.09
C THR A 266 -3.44 7.67 -19.02
N THR A 267 -4.07 7.46 -20.17
CA THR A 267 -5.41 6.85 -20.25
C THR A 267 -5.32 5.37 -19.93
N ILE A 268 -6.24 4.90 -19.08
CA ILE A 268 -6.30 3.52 -18.64
C ILE A 268 -7.60 2.91 -19.18
N ASP A 269 -7.44 1.99 -20.11
CA ASP A 269 -8.56 1.24 -20.69
C ASP A 269 -8.90 0.05 -19.81
N VAL A 270 -10.07 0.08 -19.18
CA VAL A 270 -10.62 -1.04 -18.42
C VAL A 270 -12.01 -1.39 -18.90
N PRO A 271 -12.43 -2.67 -18.80
CA PRO A 271 -13.79 -3.07 -19.15
C PRO A 271 -14.82 -2.23 -18.39
N PRO A 272 -15.97 -1.88 -19.00
CA PRO A 272 -17.04 -1.17 -18.32
C PRO A 272 -17.44 -1.88 -17.03
N SER A 273 -17.72 -1.12 -15.98
CA SER A 273 -18.14 -1.66 -14.69
C SER A 273 -19.14 -0.71 -14.04
N SER A 274 -20.11 -1.27 -13.32
CA SER A 274 -21.02 -0.49 -12.48
C SER A 274 -20.38 0.00 -11.18
N SER A 275 -19.15 -0.45 -10.87
CA SER A 275 -18.47 -0.04 -9.65
C SER A 275 -17.81 1.32 -9.80
N HIS A 276 -18.33 2.30 -9.06
CA HIS A 276 -17.76 3.64 -8.93
C HIS A 276 -16.93 3.77 -7.66
N ARG A 277 -16.16 2.72 -7.35
CA ARG A 277 -15.29 2.68 -6.17
C ARG A 277 -13.84 2.49 -6.56
N VAL A 278 -12.98 3.30 -5.97
CA VAL A 278 -11.53 3.24 -6.16
C VAL A 278 -10.87 2.99 -4.81
N GLY A 279 -10.03 1.96 -4.74
CA GLY A 279 -9.09 1.76 -3.66
C GLY A 279 -7.77 2.43 -4.00
N VAL A 280 -7.20 3.16 -3.04
CA VAL A 280 -5.88 3.79 -3.16
C VAL A 280 -4.97 3.16 -2.12
N TYR A 281 -3.77 2.76 -2.54
CA TYR A 281 -2.73 2.24 -1.66
C TYR A 281 -1.47 3.07 -1.80
N LEU A 282 -0.99 3.61 -0.69
CA LEU A 282 0.27 4.33 -0.57
C LEU A 282 1.25 3.47 0.22
N ASP A 283 2.39 3.17 -0.39
CA ASP A 283 3.60 2.73 0.28
C ASP A 283 4.60 3.88 0.23
N TRP A 284 4.49 4.78 1.21
CA TRP A 284 5.30 5.98 1.26
C TRP A 284 6.81 5.66 1.37
N PRO A 285 7.27 4.73 2.24
CA PRO A 285 8.69 4.36 2.32
C PRO A 285 9.25 3.76 1.03
N ALA A 286 8.48 2.94 0.32
CA ALA A 286 8.90 2.37 -0.96
C ALA A 286 8.71 3.32 -2.15
N GLY A 287 8.10 4.50 -1.93
CA GLY A 287 7.87 5.47 -2.99
C GLY A 287 6.81 5.04 -4.00
N THR A 288 5.80 4.28 -3.58
CA THR A 288 4.81 3.68 -4.49
C THR A 288 3.40 4.13 -4.15
N LEU A 289 2.63 4.55 -5.16
CA LEU A 289 1.22 4.90 -5.06
C LEU A 289 0.41 4.16 -6.11
N SER A 290 -0.50 3.29 -5.67
CA SER A 290 -1.28 2.41 -6.53
C SER A 290 -2.76 2.70 -6.44
N PHE A 291 -3.44 2.65 -7.58
CA PHE A 291 -4.88 2.82 -7.71
C PHE A 291 -5.51 1.52 -8.20
N TYR A 292 -6.65 1.18 -7.63
CA TYR A 292 -7.41 -0.01 -7.95
C TYR A 292 -8.88 0.35 -8.13
N ARG A 293 -9.54 -0.24 -9.11
CA ARG A 293 -10.99 -0.31 -9.13
C ARG A 293 -11.43 -1.35 -8.11
N ALA A 294 -12.15 -0.90 -7.10
CA ALA A 294 -12.65 -1.75 -6.03
C ALA A 294 -14.06 -2.25 -6.35
N SER A 295 -14.33 -3.50 -6.02
CA SER A 295 -15.67 -4.07 -5.86
C SER A 295 -15.76 -4.73 -4.49
N SER A 296 -16.92 -5.30 -4.12
CA SER A 296 -17.16 -5.82 -2.76
C SER A 296 -15.98 -6.62 -2.19
N ASN A 297 -15.41 -7.54 -2.99
CA ASN A 297 -14.31 -8.42 -2.58
C ASN A 297 -13.12 -8.45 -3.56
N THR A 298 -13.07 -7.60 -4.58
CA THR A 298 -11.98 -7.63 -5.57
C THR A 298 -11.39 -6.26 -5.81
N LEU A 299 -10.07 -6.22 -6.01
CA LEU A 299 -9.32 -5.03 -6.41
C LEU A 299 -8.72 -5.32 -7.79
N THR A 300 -9.15 -4.56 -8.79
CA THR A 300 -8.54 -4.59 -10.13
C THR A 300 -7.54 -3.45 -10.21
N HIS A 301 -6.27 -3.75 -10.42
CA HIS A 301 -5.24 -2.71 -10.58
C HIS A 301 -5.57 -1.78 -11.77
N LEU A 302 -5.34 -0.48 -11.58
CA LEU A 302 -5.53 0.55 -12.61
C LEU A 302 -4.20 1.19 -12.99
N ASN A 303 -3.45 1.68 -12.00
CA ASN A 303 -2.17 2.35 -12.23
C ASN A 303 -1.31 2.36 -10.98
N THR A 304 0.01 2.41 -11.17
CA THR A 304 0.97 2.64 -10.08
C THR A 304 1.95 3.73 -10.47
N PHE A 305 2.11 4.73 -9.62
CA PHE A 305 3.20 5.70 -9.69
C PHE A 305 4.36 5.24 -8.80
N THR A 306 5.58 5.48 -9.26
CA THR A 306 6.78 5.36 -8.45
C THR A 306 7.46 6.72 -8.38
N SER A 307 7.75 7.18 -7.17
CA SER A 307 8.38 8.49 -6.91
C SER A 307 9.16 8.45 -5.60
N THR A 308 10.09 9.37 -5.40
CA THR A 308 10.73 9.57 -4.09
C THR A 308 9.93 10.62 -3.33
N PHE A 309 9.15 10.19 -2.35
CA PHE A 309 8.38 11.12 -1.51
C PHE A 309 9.28 11.75 -0.45
N THR A 310 9.26 13.08 -0.35
CA THR A 310 10.14 13.84 0.54
C THR A 310 9.43 14.38 1.78
N GLU A 311 8.09 14.45 1.73
CA GLU A 311 7.23 15.03 2.75
C GLU A 311 5.95 14.20 2.90
N PRO A 312 5.18 14.36 4.00
CA PRO A 312 3.87 13.73 4.14
C PRO A 312 2.94 14.05 2.96
N LEU A 313 2.24 13.03 2.47
CA LEU A 313 1.26 13.17 1.39
C LEU A 313 -0.14 13.31 1.95
N TYR A 314 -0.89 14.26 1.41
CA TYR A 314 -2.26 14.56 1.80
C TYR A 314 -3.21 14.07 0.71
N PRO A 315 -4.10 13.12 1.02
CA PRO A 315 -5.20 12.76 0.12
C PRO A 315 -6.07 13.99 -0.16
N GLY A 316 -6.65 14.04 -1.34
CA GLY A 316 -7.50 15.14 -1.78
C GLY A 316 -8.37 14.75 -2.95
N PHE A 317 -9.37 15.58 -3.19
CA PHE A 317 -10.40 15.32 -4.18
C PHE A 317 -10.69 16.54 -5.03
N ARG A 318 -11.01 16.29 -6.29
CA ARG A 318 -11.58 17.25 -7.22
C ARG A 318 -12.90 16.72 -7.75
N VAL A 319 -13.88 17.59 -7.96
CA VAL A 319 -15.16 17.22 -8.57
C VAL A 319 -15.51 18.20 -9.68
N ASP A 320 -15.96 17.68 -10.81
CA ASP A 320 -16.08 18.47 -12.05
C ASP A 320 -17.45 19.17 -12.16
N ASP A 321 -18.54 18.39 -12.11
CA ASP A 321 -19.89 18.87 -12.39
C ASP A 321 -20.75 19.06 -11.13
N VAL A 322 -21.79 19.87 -11.23
CA VAL A 322 -22.78 20.04 -10.15
C VAL A 322 -23.40 18.68 -9.82
N GLU A 323 -23.57 18.38 -8.53
CA GLU A 323 -23.95 17.07 -7.98
C GLU A 323 -22.92 15.94 -8.15
N SER A 324 -21.77 16.18 -8.79
CA SER A 324 -20.64 15.23 -8.69
C SER A 324 -20.16 15.15 -7.24
N SER A 325 -19.79 13.94 -6.80
CA SER A 325 -19.45 13.71 -5.40
C SER A 325 -18.35 12.67 -5.23
N VAL A 326 -17.65 12.77 -4.10
CA VAL A 326 -16.70 11.75 -3.61
C VAL A 326 -16.97 11.50 -2.13
N SER A 327 -17.01 10.24 -1.73
CA SER A 327 -17.28 9.78 -0.36
C SER A 327 -16.19 8.79 0.07
N LEU A 328 -15.51 9.10 1.17
CA LEU A 328 -14.58 8.21 1.87
C LEU A 328 -15.38 7.03 2.48
N LYS A 329 -14.95 5.80 2.25
CA LYS A 329 -15.65 4.57 2.68
C LYS A 329 -15.02 3.90 3.88
#